data_AF-A0A7C5I8Y2-F1
#
_entry.id   AF-A0A7C5I8Y2-F1
#
_cell.length_a   1.000
_cell.length_b   1.000
_cell.length_c   1.000
_cell.angle_alpha   90.00
_cell.angle_beta   90.00
_cell.angle_gamma   90.00
#
_symmetry.space_group_name_H-M   'P 1'
#
loop_
_entity.id
_entity.type
_entity.pdbx_description
1 polymer ?
#
loop_
_entity_poly.entity_id
_entity_poly.type
_entity_poly.pdbx_seq_one_letter_code
_entity_poly.pdbx_strand_id
1 'polypeptide(L)'
;MRLRLWWWLWLAAAALAQSPAIVATRIYVADPCGKARPTFFVDGTPYNSPVTLLWPEGSKHILSVASQQIAPGIRCTFSNWAGVRQDGEEMVKLDGLTIAVTAHRDVAAFKAVGVLEY
;
A
#
# COMPACT_ATOMS: atom_id res chain seq x y z
N MET A 1 69.50 -16.48 1.81
CA MET A 1 68.32 -16.94 2.57
C MET A 1 67.15 -16.01 2.22
N ARG A 2 66.29 -16.41 1.28
CA ARG A 2 65.17 -15.57 0.77
C ARG A 2 63.91 -15.92 1.56
N LEU A 3 63.51 -15.05 2.48
CA LEU A 3 62.22 -15.18 3.19
C LEU A 3 61.09 -14.82 2.21
N ARG A 4 60.26 -15.81 1.86
CA ARG A 4 59.03 -15.63 1.07
C ARG A 4 57.94 -15.06 1.98
N LEU A 5 57.60 -13.78 1.81
CA LEU A 5 56.38 -13.19 2.38
C LEU A 5 55.16 -13.78 1.64
N TRP A 6 54.37 -14.57 2.36
CA TRP A 6 53.08 -15.09 1.90
C TRP A 6 51.97 -14.19 2.46
N TRP A 7 51.67 -13.10 1.76
CA TRP A 7 50.54 -12.24 2.10
C TRP A 7 49.25 -12.83 1.52
N TRP A 8 48.40 -13.37 2.39
CA TRP A 8 47.02 -13.68 2.05
C TRP A 8 46.22 -12.38 2.07
N LEU A 9 45.95 -11.80 0.90
CA LEU A 9 44.95 -10.74 0.75
C LEU A 9 43.57 -11.41 0.76
N TRP A 10 42.88 -11.31 1.90
CA TRP A 10 41.45 -11.54 1.96
C TRP A 10 40.73 -10.41 1.20
N LEU A 11 40.22 -10.70 0.01
CA LEU A 11 39.18 -9.87 -0.59
C LEU A 11 37.88 -10.15 0.18
N ALA A 12 37.57 -9.31 1.16
CA ALA A 12 36.22 -9.24 1.69
C ALA A 12 35.35 -8.58 0.60
N ALA A 13 34.56 -9.37 -0.13
CA ALA A 13 33.52 -8.85 -0.99
C ALA A 13 32.43 -8.24 -0.10
N ALA A 14 32.42 -6.91 0.04
CA ALA A 14 31.32 -6.20 0.67
C ALA A 14 30.11 -6.28 -0.29
N ALA A 15 29.14 -7.13 0.02
CA ALA A 15 27.84 -7.09 -0.63
C ALA A 15 27.17 -5.76 -0.28
N LEU A 16 27.01 -4.87 -1.25
CA LEU A 16 26.22 -3.65 -1.08
C LEU A 16 24.75 -4.06 -0.96
N ALA A 17 24.24 -4.12 0.27
CA ALA A 17 22.80 -4.17 0.50
C ALA A 17 22.22 -2.82 0.06
N GLN A 18 21.60 -2.77 -1.11
CA GLN A 18 20.92 -1.57 -1.56
C GLN A 18 19.66 -1.36 -0.72
N SER A 19 19.58 -0.24 0.00
CA SER A 19 18.38 0.13 0.73
C SER A 19 17.18 0.19 -0.23
N PRO A 20 16.00 -0.33 0.16
CA PRO A 20 14.82 -0.25 -0.68
C PRO A 20 14.48 1.22 -0.97
N ALA A 21 14.11 1.49 -2.22
CA ALA A 21 13.62 2.82 -2.61
C ALA A 21 12.34 3.15 -1.83
N ILE A 22 12.04 4.44 -1.62
CA ILE A 22 10.76 4.86 -1.03
C ILE A 22 9.78 5.17 -2.15
N VAL A 23 8.58 4.58 -2.09
CA VAL A 23 7.48 4.83 -3.02
C VAL A 23 6.33 5.52 -2.31
N ALA A 24 5.70 6.48 -3.00
CA ALA A 24 4.51 7.17 -2.52
C ALA A 24 3.26 6.43 -3.00
N THR A 25 2.48 5.87 -2.08
CA THR A 25 1.23 5.18 -2.38
C THR A 25 0.06 5.94 -1.77
N ARG A 26 -0.97 6.23 -2.57
CA ARG A 26 -2.20 6.89 -2.11
C ARG A 26 -3.25 5.86 -1.71
N ILE A 27 -3.86 6.00 -0.54
CA ILE A 27 -4.94 5.13 -0.07
C ILE A 27 -6.18 6.00 0.13
N TYR A 28 -7.31 5.58 -0.44
CA TYR A 28 -8.56 6.34 -0.35
C TYR A 28 -9.81 5.47 -0.55
N VAL A 29 -10.97 6.08 -0.36
CA VAL A 29 -12.26 5.48 -0.70
C VAL A 29 -12.81 6.14 -1.95
N ALA A 30 -13.23 5.33 -2.93
CA ALA A 30 -13.81 5.81 -4.18
C ALA A 30 -15.21 6.42 -3.97
N ASP A 31 -15.58 7.35 -4.83
CA ASP A 31 -16.94 7.88 -4.90
C ASP A 31 -17.92 6.78 -5.34
N PRO A 32 -19.18 6.81 -4.86
CA PRO A 32 -19.82 7.88 -4.07
C PRO A 32 -19.48 7.88 -2.58
N CYS A 33 -19.05 6.75 -2.02
CA CYS A 33 -18.77 6.62 -0.59
C CYS A 33 -17.65 7.55 -0.10
N GLY A 34 -16.65 7.85 -0.94
CA GLY A 34 -15.56 8.77 -0.61
C GLY A 34 -16.03 10.15 -0.11
N LYS A 35 -17.13 10.67 -0.67
CA LYS A 35 -17.74 11.95 -0.26
C LYS A 35 -18.29 11.92 1.16
N ALA A 36 -18.72 10.76 1.62
CA ALA A 36 -19.26 10.54 2.96
C ALA A 36 -18.15 10.36 4.02
N ARG A 37 -16.86 10.36 3.60
CA ARG A 37 -15.68 10.22 4.47
C ARG A 37 -15.72 9.01 5.43
N PRO A 38 -16.03 7.79 4.94
CA PRO A 38 -15.98 6.59 5.73
C PRO A 38 -14.57 6.31 6.24
N THR A 39 -14.48 5.59 7.35
CA THR A 39 -13.21 5.18 7.93
C THR A 39 -12.64 3.98 7.16
N PHE A 40 -11.36 4.01 6.83
CA PHE A 40 -10.57 2.86 6.40
C PHE A 40 -9.32 2.76 7.27
N PHE A 41 -8.64 1.62 7.24
CA PHE A 41 -7.45 1.37 8.05
C PHE A 41 -6.27 0.99 7.18
N VAL A 42 -5.09 1.46 7.58
CA VAL A 42 -3.80 1.05 7.05
C VAL A 42 -2.96 0.55 8.21
N ASP A 43 -2.59 -0.73 8.20
CA ASP A 43 -1.84 -1.38 9.28
C ASP A 43 -2.49 -1.16 10.67
N GLY A 44 -3.82 -1.13 10.71
CA GLY A 44 -4.61 -0.86 11.93
C GLY A 44 -4.77 0.62 12.29
N THR A 45 -4.11 1.54 11.59
CA THR A 45 -4.27 3.00 11.80
C THR A 45 -5.49 3.51 11.03
N PRO A 46 -6.46 4.19 11.69
CA PRO A 46 -7.67 4.69 11.04
C PRO A 46 -7.43 5.99 10.26
N TYR A 47 -8.13 6.12 9.12
CA TYR A 47 -8.17 7.31 8.27
C TYR A 47 -9.60 7.56 7.77
N ASN A 48 -9.98 8.84 7.66
CA ASN A 48 -11.28 9.29 7.14
C ASN A 48 -11.14 10.29 5.98
N SER A 49 -9.95 10.33 5.36
CA SER A 49 -9.63 11.15 4.20
C SER A 49 -8.52 10.47 3.39
N PRO A 50 -8.40 10.78 2.09
CA PRO A 50 -7.29 10.25 1.28
C PRO A 50 -5.94 10.55 1.92
N VAL A 51 -5.09 9.53 2.04
CA VAL A 51 -3.74 9.66 2.61
C VAL A 51 -2.70 9.18 1.59
N THR A 52 -1.55 9.85 1.54
CA THR A 52 -0.38 9.38 0.81
C THR A 52 0.66 8.91 1.81
N LEU A 53 1.07 7.66 1.70
CA LEU A 53 2.05 7.03 2.58
C LEU A 53 3.34 6.76 1.82
N LEU A 54 4.46 6.94 2.52
CA LEU A 54 5.80 6.70 2.01
C LEU A 54 6.25 5.33 2.53
N TRP A 55 6.33 4.36 1.64
CA TRP A 55 6.66 2.98 1.98
C TRP A 55 7.96 2.55 1.31
N PRO A 56 8.81 1.77 2.00
CA PRO A 56 9.88 1.06 1.35
C PRO A 56 9.32 0.14 0.26
N GLU A 57 9.87 0.20 -0.94
CA GLU A 57 9.47 -0.67 -2.03
C GLU A 57 9.65 -2.15 -1.63
N GLY A 58 8.63 -2.96 -1.91
CA GLY A 58 8.55 -4.36 -1.51
C GLY A 58 8.01 -4.60 -0.10
N SER A 59 7.77 -3.56 0.72
CA SER A 59 7.12 -3.73 2.02
C SER A 59 5.67 -4.17 1.85
N LYS A 60 5.17 -4.94 2.83
CA LYS A 60 3.79 -5.43 2.86
C LYS A 60 2.97 -4.64 3.87
N HIS A 61 1.75 -4.30 3.48
CA HIS A 61 0.81 -3.54 4.30
C HIS A 61 -0.57 -4.19 4.28
N ILE A 62 -1.33 -4.01 5.35
CA ILE A 62 -2.71 -4.46 5.46
C ILE A 62 -3.63 -3.26 5.28
N LEU A 63 -4.50 -3.32 4.28
CA LEU A 63 -5.58 -2.37 4.10
C LEU A 63 -6.88 -3.02 4.54
N SER A 64 -7.70 -2.30 5.31
CA SER A 64 -9.03 -2.79 5.65
C SER A 64 -10.09 -1.70 5.64
N VAL A 65 -11.31 -2.10 5.32
CA VAL A 65 -12.51 -1.27 5.37
C VAL A 65 -13.68 -2.13 5.86
N ALA A 66 -14.71 -1.51 6.42
CA ALA A 66 -15.93 -2.20 6.80
C ALA A 66 -17.14 -1.37 6.37
N SER A 67 -18.25 -2.03 6.06
CA SER A 67 -19.51 -1.34 5.78
C SER A 67 -19.91 -0.50 6.99
N GLN A 68 -20.32 0.75 6.72
CA GLN A 68 -20.51 1.76 7.74
C GLN A 68 -21.83 2.50 7.49
N GLN A 69 -22.57 2.76 8.56
CA GLN A 69 -23.66 3.72 8.51
C GLN A 69 -23.09 5.12 8.78
N ILE A 70 -23.18 6.00 7.79
CA ILE A 70 -22.58 7.33 7.86
C ILE A 70 -23.56 8.36 8.43
N ALA A 71 -24.85 8.16 8.18
CA ALA A 71 -25.94 8.93 8.76
C ALA A 71 -27.19 8.03 8.91
N PRO A 72 -28.24 8.47 9.64
CA PRO A 72 -29.53 7.76 9.64
C PRO A 72 -30.02 7.52 8.19
N GLY A 73 -30.32 6.26 7.85
CA GLY A 73 -30.70 5.85 6.49
C GLY A 73 -29.54 5.70 5.49
N ILE A 74 -28.41 6.41 5.68
CA ILE A 74 -27.31 6.42 4.72
C ILE A 74 -26.21 5.43 5.11
N ARG A 75 -26.01 4.39 4.30
CA ARG A 75 -24.99 3.34 4.50
C ARG A 75 -24.02 3.27 3.32
N CYS A 76 -22.74 3.09 3.62
CA CYS A 76 -21.74 2.67 2.66
C CYS A 76 -21.47 1.18 2.80
N THR A 77 -21.74 0.42 1.73
CA THR A 77 -21.46 -1.01 1.65
C THR A 77 -20.29 -1.24 0.70
N PHE A 78 -19.19 -1.77 1.23
CA PHE A 78 -17.96 -2.00 0.45
C PHE A 78 -17.96 -3.38 -0.20
N SER A 79 -17.32 -3.50 -1.36
CA SER A 79 -17.21 -4.75 -2.12
C SER A 79 -15.78 -5.26 -2.21
N ASN A 80 -14.84 -4.38 -2.53
CA ASN A 80 -13.47 -4.77 -2.86
C ASN A 80 -12.52 -3.58 -2.74
N TRP A 81 -11.24 -3.88 -2.86
CA TRP A 81 -10.21 -2.88 -3.14
C TRP A 81 -9.80 -2.97 -4.61
N ALA A 82 -9.25 -1.89 -5.16
CA ALA A 82 -8.63 -1.88 -6.48
C ALA A 82 -7.32 -1.09 -6.45
N GLY A 83 -6.28 -1.63 -7.10
CA GLY A 83 -5.05 -0.89 -7.34
C GLY A 83 -5.24 0.11 -8.48
N VAL A 84 -4.40 1.14 -8.52
CA VAL A 84 -4.31 2.09 -9.63
C VAL A 84 -2.84 2.23 -10.00
N ARG A 85 -2.53 2.04 -11.28
CA ARG A 85 -1.20 2.18 -11.84
C ARG A 85 -0.78 3.65 -11.88
N GLN A 86 0.52 3.92 -12.07
CA GLN A 86 1.03 5.29 -12.22
C GLN A 86 0.41 6.06 -13.39
N ASP A 87 0.06 5.37 -14.47
CA ASP A 87 -0.64 5.93 -15.64
C ASP A 87 -2.13 6.21 -15.39
N GLY A 88 -2.65 5.86 -14.20
CA GLY A 88 -4.04 6.03 -13.81
C GLY A 88 -4.95 4.86 -14.17
N GLU A 89 -4.44 3.83 -14.84
CA GLU A 89 -5.21 2.64 -15.17
C GLU A 89 -5.56 1.84 -13.91
N GLU A 90 -6.83 1.43 -13.80
CA GLU A 90 -7.28 0.57 -12.70
C GLU A 90 -6.73 -0.85 -12.88
N MET A 91 -6.14 -1.37 -11.81
CA MET A 91 -5.66 -2.75 -11.76
C MET A 91 -6.81 -3.71 -11.43
N VAL A 92 -6.53 -5.01 -11.55
CA VAL A 92 -7.45 -6.08 -11.13
C VAL A 92 -7.98 -5.83 -9.73
N LYS A 93 -9.29 -6.03 -9.56
CA LYS A 93 -9.96 -5.94 -8.26
C LYS A 93 -9.39 -6.98 -7.31
N LEU A 94 -9.16 -6.55 -6.09
CA LEU A 94 -8.68 -7.38 -5.00
C LEU A 94 -9.87 -7.72 -4.12
N ASP A 95 -10.24 -9.01 -4.13
CA ASP A 95 -11.42 -9.49 -3.41
C ASP A 95 -11.26 -9.37 -1.90
N GLY A 96 -12.35 -9.01 -1.24
CA GLY A 96 -12.42 -8.86 0.21
C GLY A 96 -12.24 -7.42 0.68
N LEU A 97 -12.60 -7.22 1.95
CA LEU A 97 -12.54 -5.91 2.60
C LEU A 97 -11.25 -5.67 3.38
N THR A 98 -10.52 -6.73 3.66
CA THR A 98 -9.18 -6.71 4.26
C THR A 98 -8.21 -7.40 3.31
N ILE A 99 -7.21 -6.68 2.82
CA ILE A 99 -6.25 -7.17 1.84
C ILE A 99 -4.80 -6.91 2.29
N ALA A 100 -3.90 -7.80 1.89
CA ALA A 100 -2.47 -7.56 1.97
C ALA A 100 -1.98 -7.00 0.63
N VAL A 101 -1.29 -5.87 0.67
CA VAL A 101 -0.71 -5.20 -0.50
C VAL A 101 0.80 -5.11 -0.38
N THR A 102 1.49 -5.06 -1.51
CA THR A 102 2.92 -4.82 -1.57
C THR A 102 3.15 -3.45 -2.18
N ALA A 103 3.95 -2.61 -1.51
CA ALA A 103 4.39 -1.33 -2.05
C ALA A 103 5.26 -1.57 -3.30
N HIS A 104 4.87 -1.01 -4.43
CA HIS A 104 5.58 -1.20 -5.70
C HIS A 104 5.56 0.10 -6.49
N ARG A 105 6.66 0.43 -7.17
CA ARG A 105 6.78 1.68 -7.94
C ARG A 105 5.67 1.84 -8.99
N ASP A 106 5.18 0.76 -9.57
CA ASP A 106 4.14 0.81 -10.61
C ASP A 106 2.73 1.11 -10.07
N VAL A 107 2.54 1.06 -8.74
CA VAL A 107 1.24 1.27 -8.10
C VAL A 107 1.21 2.67 -7.50
N ALA A 108 0.34 3.53 -8.03
CA ALA A 108 0.14 4.88 -7.50
C ALA A 108 -0.85 4.90 -6.33
N ALA A 109 -1.86 4.02 -6.34
CA ALA A 109 -2.88 4.04 -5.31
C ALA A 109 -3.59 2.71 -5.07
N PHE A 110 -4.23 2.61 -3.91
CA PHE A 110 -5.28 1.64 -3.62
C PHE A 110 -6.57 2.37 -3.24
N LYS A 111 -7.70 1.95 -3.81
CA LYS A 111 -9.01 2.50 -3.52
C LYS A 111 -9.98 1.45 -3.03
N ALA A 112 -10.70 1.73 -1.94
CA ALA A 112 -11.84 0.92 -1.53
C ALA A 112 -13.04 1.29 -2.40
N VAL A 113 -13.73 0.29 -2.95
CA VAL A 113 -14.91 0.44 -3.78
C VAL A 113 -16.13 0.04 -2.96
N GLY A 114 -17.16 0.90 -2.97
CA GLY A 114 -18.40 0.66 -2.28
C GLY A 114 -19.54 1.46 -2.87
N VAL A 115 -20.75 1.06 -2.52
CA VAL A 115 -22.00 1.70 -2.93
C VAL A 115 -22.64 2.44 -1.76
N LEU A 116 -23.32 3.53 -2.08
CA LEU A 116 -24.09 4.33 -1.12
C LEU A 116 -25.56 3.89 -1.18
N GLU A 117 -26.09 3.48 -0.04
CA GLU A 117 -27.46 3.03 0.19
C GLU A 117 -28.21 4.08 1.03
N TYR A 118 -29.52 4.22 0.83
CA TYR A 118 -30.41 5.20 1.46
C TYR A 118 -31.64 4.54 2.08
#